data_AF-U2RCR0-F1
#
_entry.id   AF-U2RCR0-F1
#
_cell.length_a   1.000
_cell.length_b   1.000
_cell.length_c   1.000
_cell.angle_alpha   90.00
_cell.angle_beta   90.00
_cell.angle_gamma   90.00
#
_symmetry.space_group_name_H-M   'P 1'
#
loop_
_entity.id
_entity.type
_entity.pdbx_description
1 polymer ?
#
loop_
_entity_poly.entity_id
_entity_poly.type
_entity_poly.pdbx_seq_one_letter_code
_entity_poly.pdbx_strand_id
1 'polypeptide(L)'
;MGSGRWPALDSEPQLWVPSAVIGDSMRSRARRTSYASSVPPLIAALTPDPGEEASGAADQAARELSRFDAELGVRVNSFAPVLLRSEAASSSQIENLTASARAIFSAELGAKSGRNAEQVAANTRSLQAAIGLSEDISAEAIAQMHHVLMAEQPRHTPGEWREEAVWIGTRSDSPVGAEFVAPHHDRVPQLIDDLVLFANREEVPPLVSIAIAHAQFETIHPFTDGNGRTGRALAQSMLRHREITRSVAVPVSAGLLADVEGYHAALTAYRAGDVDPIILAFADASLRAVGNARQLVAEIDAVRADWDSRLTARRDSNAWKLLDVLVRRPVLDSATAASELGVKQPNVYPPLRALVDAGILKSKAEHQLGPFWRTDEVLAAIDRFAKRAGRREAR
;
A
#
# COMPACT_ATOMS: atom_id res chain seq x y z
N MET A 1 -23.49 28.96 -9.90
CA MET A 1 -23.37 27.49 -9.82
C MET A 1 -23.05 27.22 -8.35
N GLY A 2 -23.95 26.53 -7.65
CA GLY A 2 -24.04 26.62 -6.19
C GLY A 2 -22.79 26.13 -5.47
N SER A 3 -22.35 26.94 -4.50
CA SER A 3 -21.46 26.58 -3.39
C SER A 3 -22.18 25.55 -2.49
N GLY A 4 -22.38 24.35 -3.03
CA GLY A 4 -23.03 23.25 -2.33
C GLY A 4 -22.00 22.42 -1.59
N ARG A 5 -22.30 22.11 -0.32
CA ARG A 5 -21.59 21.12 0.49
C ARG A 5 -21.45 19.80 -0.29
N TRP A 6 -20.35 19.07 -0.10
CA TRP A 6 -20.12 17.78 -0.76
C TRP A 6 -21.31 16.84 -0.53
N PRO A 7 -21.82 16.13 -1.57
CA PRO A 7 -23.01 15.31 -1.43
C PRO A 7 -22.76 14.09 -0.53
N ALA A 8 -23.72 13.80 0.34
CA ALA A 8 -23.77 12.53 1.07
C ALA A 8 -24.18 11.39 0.14
N LEU A 9 -23.91 10.14 0.55
CA LEU A 9 -24.44 8.97 -0.15
C LEU A 9 -25.97 8.92 -0.02
N ASP A 10 -26.63 8.48 -1.09
CA ASP A 10 -28.02 8.02 -1.01
C ASP A 10 -28.03 6.49 -0.76
N SER A 11 -29.22 5.90 -0.66
CA SER A 11 -29.39 4.46 -0.47
C SER A 11 -30.55 3.91 -1.28
N GLU A 12 -30.41 2.68 -1.75
CA GLU A 12 -31.47 1.99 -2.49
C GLU A 12 -31.76 0.60 -1.89
N PRO A 13 -33.03 0.16 -1.88
CA PRO A 13 -33.38 -1.15 -1.36
C PRO A 13 -32.92 -2.25 -2.31
N GLN A 14 -32.33 -3.29 -1.72
CA GLN A 14 -31.87 -4.49 -2.40
C GLN A 14 -32.50 -5.74 -1.77
N LEU A 15 -32.54 -6.83 -2.54
CA LEU A 15 -33.00 -8.12 -2.07
C LEU A 15 -31.82 -9.07 -1.88
N TRP A 16 -31.64 -9.57 -0.65
CA TRP A 16 -30.65 -10.60 -0.38
C TRP A 16 -31.18 -11.98 -0.74
N VAL A 17 -30.42 -12.70 -1.57
CA VAL A 17 -30.63 -14.11 -1.88
C VAL A 17 -29.34 -14.86 -1.52
N PRO A 18 -29.33 -15.71 -0.48
CA PRO A 18 -28.13 -16.44 -0.07
C PRO A 18 -27.60 -17.32 -1.22
N SER A 19 -26.30 -17.21 -1.52
CA SER A 19 -25.61 -17.99 -2.56
C SER A 19 -25.41 -19.46 -2.17
N ALA A 20 -25.43 -19.78 -0.87
CA ALA A 20 -25.32 -21.15 -0.37
C ALA A 20 -26.70 -21.76 -0.05
N VAL A 21 -27.26 -22.54 -0.98
CA VAL A 21 -28.30 -23.52 -0.65
C VAL A 21 -27.93 -24.88 -1.26
N ILE A 22 -27.45 -25.78 -0.39
CA ILE A 22 -27.39 -27.21 -0.65
C ILE A 22 -28.85 -27.70 -0.70
N GLY A 23 -29.35 -27.99 -1.90
CA GLY A 23 -30.62 -28.71 -2.13
C GLY A 23 -31.83 -27.84 -2.52
N ASP A 24 -32.55 -28.27 -3.55
CA ASP A 24 -33.75 -27.61 -4.11
C ASP A 24 -34.88 -27.39 -3.08
N SER A 25 -34.91 -28.15 -1.98
CA SER A 25 -35.98 -28.07 -0.97
C SER A 25 -35.86 -26.88 0.00
N MET A 26 -34.69 -26.22 0.09
CA MET A 26 -34.52 -25.02 0.92
C MET A 26 -34.61 -23.70 0.13
N ARG A 27 -34.57 -23.73 -1.22
CA ARG A 27 -34.76 -22.54 -2.06
C ARG A 27 -36.12 -21.88 -1.86
N SER A 28 -37.17 -22.65 -1.53
CA SER A 28 -38.51 -22.09 -1.28
C SER A 28 -38.69 -21.45 0.10
N ARG A 29 -37.70 -21.62 1.00
CA ARG A 29 -37.79 -21.20 2.42
C ARG A 29 -36.78 -20.13 2.83
N ALA A 30 -35.81 -19.79 1.98
CA ALA A 30 -34.94 -18.64 2.19
C ALA A 30 -35.80 -17.36 2.14
N ARG A 31 -36.11 -16.80 3.31
CA ARG A 31 -36.80 -15.51 3.41
C ARG A 31 -35.94 -14.47 2.69
N ARG A 32 -36.42 -14.00 1.53
CA ARG A 32 -35.89 -12.82 0.88
C ARG A 32 -35.89 -11.69 1.91
N THR A 33 -34.71 -11.28 2.31
CA THR A 33 -34.54 -10.23 3.31
C THR A 33 -34.06 -8.99 2.58
N SER A 34 -34.72 -7.86 2.80
CA SER A 34 -34.30 -6.59 2.21
C SER A 34 -33.12 -6.01 2.99
N TYR A 35 -32.19 -5.39 2.28
CA TYR A 35 -31.14 -4.54 2.85
C TYR A 35 -31.05 -3.25 2.02
N ALA A 36 -30.29 -2.25 2.47
CA ALA A 36 -30.03 -1.05 1.69
C ALA A 36 -28.57 -1.06 1.21
N SER A 37 -28.34 -0.89 -0.10
CA SER A 37 -27.02 -0.62 -0.64
C SER A 37 -26.82 0.88 -0.79
N SER A 38 -25.59 1.36 -0.64
CA SER A 38 -25.27 2.76 -0.90
C SER A 38 -25.40 3.13 -2.37
N VAL A 39 -25.72 4.40 -2.64
CA VAL A 39 -25.70 5.02 -3.97
C VAL A 39 -24.77 6.23 -3.89
N PRO A 40 -23.48 6.07 -4.25
CA PRO A 40 -22.53 7.16 -4.22
C PRO A 40 -22.85 8.19 -5.30
N PRO A 41 -22.63 9.49 -5.03
CA PRO A 41 -22.77 10.53 -6.03
C PRO A 41 -21.67 10.38 -7.09
N LEU A 42 -21.96 10.85 -8.30
CA LEU A 42 -20.96 11.13 -9.33
C LEU A 42 -20.23 12.42 -8.95
N ILE A 43 -18.91 12.37 -8.88
CA ILE A 43 -18.04 13.42 -8.35
C ILE A 43 -17.19 14.10 -9.42
N ALA A 44 -17.11 13.58 -10.65
CA ALA A 44 -16.25 14.12 -11.71
C ALA A 44 -16.43 15.63 -11.91
N ALA A 45 -17.68 16.11 -11.92
CA ALA A 45 -18.02 17.52 -12.12
C ALA A 45 -18.06 18.35 -10.82
N LEU A 46 -17.86 17.75 -9.65
CA LEU A 46 -17.96 18.43 -8.36
C LEU A 46 -16.63 19.06 -7.97
N THR A 47 -16.64 20.34 -7.62
CA THR A 47 -15.43 21.01 -7.12
C THR A 47 -15.44 20.95 -5.59
N PRO A 48 -14.44 20.32 -4.94
CA PRO A 48 -14.34 20.31 -3.49
C PRO A 48 -14.18 21.73 -2.94
N ASP A 49 -14.82 22.00 -1.80
CA ASP A 49 -14.71 23.26 -1.04
C ASP A 49 -14.36 22.94 0.42
N PRO A 50 -13.14 22.43 0.69
CA PRO A 50 -12.72 22.08 2.04
C PRO A 50 -12.51 23.31 2.93
N GLY A 51 -12.66 23.14 4.24
CA GLY A 51 -12.37 24.20 5.21
C GLY A 51 -10.93 24.71 5.14
N GLU A 52 -10.68 25.91 5.68
CA GLU A 52 -9.34 26.54 5.66
C GLU A 52 -8.27 25.68 6.34
N GLU A 53 -8.64 24.99 7.42
CA GLU A 53 -7.75 24.07 8.14
C GLU A 53 -7.34 22.88 7.28
N ALA A 54 -8.32 22.18 6.70
CA ALA A 54 -8.09 21.03 5.82
C ALA A 54 -7.28 21.42 4.58
N SER A 55 -7.61 22.56 3.96
CA SER A 55 -6.86 23.13 2.83
C SER A 55 -5.41 23.43 3.20
N GLY A 56 -5.19 24.16 4.29
CA GLY A 56 -3.85 24.54 4.75
C GLY A 56 -2.98 23.34 5.12
N ALA A 57 -3.57 22.34 5.79
CA ALA A 57 -2.90 21.09 6.14
C ALA A 57 -2.51 20.29 4.88
N ALA A 58 -3.42 20.17 3.92
CA ALA A 58 -3.17 19.46 2.67
C ALA A 58 -2.02 20.08 1.87
N ASP A 59 -2.02 21.40 1.75
CA ASP A 59 -0.96 22.17 1.09
C ASP A 59 0.39 22.02 1.79
N GLN A 60 0.40 22.09 3.12
CA GLN A 60 1.62 21.87 3.89
C GLN A 60 2.17 20.46 3.66
N ALA A 61 1.32 19.45 3.77
CA ALA A 61 1.71 18.05 3.58
C ALA A 61 2.24 17.79 2.15
N ALA A 62 1.59 18.32 1.11
CA ALA A 62 2.07 18.18 -0.27
C ALA A 62 3.47 18.79 -0.47
N ARG A 63 3.73 19.97 0.12
CA ARG A 63 5.06 20.61 0.09
C ARG A 63 6.11 19.77 0.85
N GLU A 64 5.75 19.21 2.01
CA GLU A 64 6.64 18.35 2.78
C GLU A 64 7.01 17.06 2.06
N LEU A 65 6.03 16.41 1.41
CA LEU A 65 6.26 15.23 0.58
C LEU A 65 7.23 15.56 -0.56
N SER A 66 6.98 16.65 -1.29
CA SER A 66 7.81 17.09 -2.41
C SER A 66 9.24 17.42 -1.97
N ARG A 67 9.38 18.09 -0.82
CA ARG A 67 10.69 18.41 -0.24
C ARG A 67 11.46 17.15 0.17
N PHE A 68 10.79 16.21 0.84
CA PHE A 68 11.40 14.94 1.22
C PHE A 68 11.82 14.10 0.01
N ASP A 69 11.00 14.06 -1.05
CA ASP A 69 11.37 13.37 -2.30
C ASP A 69 12.62 14.00 -2.93
N ALA A 70 12.67 15.34 -3.00
CA ALA A 70 13.84 16.07 -3.52
C ALA A 70 15.11 15.84 -2.69
N GLU A 71 15.01 15.78 -1.35
CA GLU A 71 16.13 15.42 -0.45
C GLU A 71 16.71 14.02 -0.75
N LEU A 72 15.88 13.11 -1.25
CA LEU A 72 16.27 11.75 -1.60
C LEU A 72 16.66 11.57 -3.07
N GLY A 73 16.44 12.55 -3.96
CA GLY A 73 16.61 12.40 -5.40
C GLY A 73 17.93 11.75 -5.84
N VAL A 74 19.07 12.22 -5.33
CA VAL A 74 20.40 11.65 -5.65
C VAL A 74 20.64 10.28 -5.00
N ARG A 75 19.90 9.97 -3.92
CA ARG A 75 20.02 8.74 -3.12
C ARG A 75 18.86 7.77 -3.36
N VAL A 76 18.06 7.99 -4.40
CA VAL A 76 16.81 7.26 -4.68
C VAL A 76 17.04 5.75 -4.75
N ASN A 77 18.13 5.32 -5.40
CA ASN A 77 18.46 3.91 -5.59
C ASN A 77 18.69 3.19 -4.25
N SER A 78 19.15 3.89 -3.22
CA SER A 78 19.45 3.32 -1.90
C SER A 78 18.20 3.15 -1.03
N PHE A 79 17.19 4.01 -1.19
CA PHE A 79 16.06 4.09 -0.24
C PHE A 79 14.71 3.75 -0.84
N ALA A 80 14.48 3.99 -2.14
CA ALA A 80 13.19 3.72 -2.78
C ALA A 80 12.69 2.29 -2.52
N PRO A 81 13.52 1.22 -2.64
CA PRO A 81 13.04 -0.14 -2.40
C PRO A 81 12.64 -0.41 -0.95
N VAL A 82 13.28 0.24 0.02
CA VAL A 82 12.97 0.05 1.45
C VAL A 82 11.71 0.81 1.81
N LEU A 83 11.60 2.08 1.38
CA LEU A 83 10.41 2.90 1.63
C LEU A 83 9.17 2.30 0.99
N LEU A 84 9.28 1.75 -0.21
CA LEU A 84 8.19 1.05 -0.88
C LEU A 84 7.70 -0.18 -0.10
N ARG A 85 8.61 -0.96 0.48
CA ARG A 85 8.26 -2.12 1.31
C ARG A 85 7.68 -1.71 2.66
N SER A 86 8.17 -0.62 3.23
CA SER A 86 7.57 0.01 4.41
C SER A 86 6.13 0.42 4.14
N GLU A 87 5.85 1.04 2.98
CA GLU A 87 4.49 1.37 2.54
C GLU A 87 3.63 0.12 2.37
N ALA A 88 4.14 -0.90 1.67
CA ALA A 88 3.43 -2.17 1.47
C ALA A 88 3.07 -2.85 2.79
N ALA A 89 4.02 -2.92 3.72
CA ALA A 89 3.83 -3.53 5.04
C ALA A 89 2.81 -2.75 5.88
N SER A 90 2.91 -1.43 5.93
CA SER A 90 1.95 -0.60 6.66
C SER A 90 0.55 -0.65 6.05
N SER A 91 0.45 -0.57 4.72
CA SER A 91 -0.81 -0.72 3.97
C SER A 91 -1.47 -2.07 4.25
N SER A 92 -0.70 -3.16 4.24
CA SER A 92 -1.22 -4.49 4.57
C SER A 92 -1.61 -4.62 6.05
N GLN A 93 -0.91 -3.93 6.96
CA GLN A 93 -1.21 -4.01 8.38
C GLN A 93 -2.55 -3.33 8.75
N ILE A 94 -2.96 -2.29 8.02
CA ILE A 94 -4.31 -1.70 8.17
C ILE A 94 -5.39 -2.78 7.96
N GLU A 95 -5.14 -3.73 7.04
CA GLU A 95 -6.00 -4.91 6.78
C GLU A 95 -5.72 -6.09 7.73
N ASN A 96 -5.09 -5.86 8.89
CA ASN A 96 -4.68 -6.86 9.87
C ASN A 96 -3.70 -7.93 9.35
N LEU A 97 -2.97 -7.67 8.26
CA LEU A 97 -1.92 -8.54 7.76
C LEU A 97 -0.56 -8.12 8.32
N THR A 98 -0.02 -8.90 9.26
CA THR A 98 1.30 -8.64 9.86
C THR A 98 2.35 -9.66 9.42
N ALA A 99 3.54 -9.17 9.04
CA ALA A 99 4.72 -9.98 8.79
C ALA A 99 5.99 -9.22 9.20
N SER A 100 7.05 -9.93 9.62
CA SER A 100 8.36 -9.31 9.87
C SER A 100 9.02 -8.87 8.57
N ALA A 101 9.87 -7.84 8.61
CA ALA A 101 10.63 -7.40 7.45
C ALA A 101 11.37 -8.58 6.78
N ARG A 102 12.04 -9.41 7.60
CA ARG A 102 12.71 -10.63 7.11
C ARG A 102 11.78 -11.55 6.33
N ALA A 103 10.60 -11.85 6.88
CA ALA A 103 9.65 -12.76 6.24
C ALA A 103 9.15 -12.21 4.90
N ILE A 104 8.92 -10.89 4.81
CA ILE A 104 8.50 -10.23 3.56
C ILE A 104 9.60 -10.37 2.49
N PHE A 105 10.85 -10.03 2.83
CA PHE A 105 11.95 -10.17 1.87
C PHE A 105 12.20 -11.64 1.47
N SER A 106 12.11 -12.59 2.40
CA SER A 106 12.22 -14.02 2.08
C SER A 106 11.08 -14.48 1.14
N ALA A 107 9.84 -13.99 1.34
CA ALA A 107 8.71 -14.31 0.46
C ALA A 107 8.93 -13.80 -0.97
N GLU A 108 9.52 -12.61 -1.14
CA GLU A 108 9.86 -12.07 -2.47
C GLU A 108 10.91 -12.91 -3.21
N LEU A 109 11.74 -13.66 -2.49
CA LEU A 109 12.70 -14.61 -3.05
C LEU A 109 12.08 -16.00 -3.30
N GLY A 110 10.77 -16.16 -3.10
CA GLY A 110 10.05 -17.42 -3.29
C GLY A 110 10.14 -18.40 -2.11
N ALA A 111 10.72 -18.00 -0.97
CA ALA A 111 10.73 -18.86 0.21
C ALA A 111 9.36 -18.85 0.91
N LYS A 112 8.91 -20.04 1.33
CA LYS A 112 7.70 -20.20 2.15
C LYS A 112 7.87 -19.48 3.49
N SER A 113 7.33 -18.26 3.58
CA SER A 113 7.50 -17.35 4.72
C SER A 113 6.19 -17.05 5.46
N GLY A 114 5.14 -17.81 5.11
CA GLY A 114 3.80 -17.70 5.68
C GLY A 114 2.87 -16.83 4.84
N ARG A 115 1.57 -17.15 4.90
CA ARG A 115 0.53 -16.54 4.07
C ARG A 115 0.49 -15.01 4.17
N ASN A 116 0.69 -14.43 5.35
CA ASN A 116 0.71 -12.98 5.51
C ASN A 116 1.92 -12.33 4.82
N ALA A 117 3.09 -12.96 4.90
CA ALA A 117 4.30 -12.44 4.26
C ALA A 117 4.18 -12.47 2.72
N GLU A 118 3.62 -13.55 2.18
CA GLU A 118 3.30 -13.68 0.75
C GLU A 118 2.32 -12.59 0.29
N GLN A 119 1.27 -12.32 1.06
CA GLN A 119 0.32 -11.25 0.76
C GLN A 119 0.92 -9.84 0.85
N VAL A 120 1.81 -9.59 1.81
CA VAL A 120 2.53 -8.31 1.89
C VAL A 120 3.50 -8.16 0.72
N ALA A 121 4.19 -9.23 0.31
CA ALA A 121 5.05 -9.23 -0.87
C ALA A 121 4.25 -8.98 -2.17
N ALA A 122 3.04 -9.54 -2.29
CA ALA A 122 2.12 -9.22 -3.38
C ALA A 122 1.71 -7.73 -3.38
N ASN A 123 1.49 -7.14 -2.21
CA ASN A 123 1.23 -5.71 -2.07
C ASN A 123 2.45 -4.86 -2.49
N THR A 124 3.68 -5.28 -2.17
CA THR A 124 4.90 -4.63 -2.68
C THR A 124 4.90 -4.61 -4.21
N ARG A 125 4.56 -5.73 -4.86
CA ARG A 125 4.48 -5.80 -6.33
C ARG A 125 3.37 -4.91 -6.89
N SER A 126 2.21 -4.86 -6.23
CA SER A 126 1.09 -3.99 -6.62
C SER A 126 1.47 -2.50 -6.55
N LEU A 127 2.17 -2.08 -5.49
CA LEU A 127 2.68 -0.72 -5.35
C LEU A 127 3.77 -0.38 -6.39
N GLN A 128 4.62 -1.35 -6.75
CA GLN A 128 5.56 -1.18 -7.88
C GLN A 128 4.81 -0.96 -9.18
N ALA A 129 3.77 -1.75 -9.44
CA ALA A 129 2.92 -1.58 -10.61
C ALA A 129 2.21 -0.21 -10.59
N ALA A 130 1.69 0.22 -9.44
CA ALA A 130 1.04 1.52 -9.29
C ALA A 130 1.96 2.68 -9.66
N ILE A 131 3.22 2.66 -9.22
CA ILE A 131 4.21 3.67 -9.61
C ILE A 131 4.49 3.61 -11.12
N GLY A 132 4.60 2.41 -11.69
CA GLY A 132 4.82 2.23 -13.14
C GLY A 132 3.62 2.63 -14.02
N LEU A 133 2.40 2.65 -13.46
CA LEU A 133 1.16 3.04 -14.13
C LEU A 133 0.77 4.50 -13.86
N SER A 134 1.59 5.26 -13.16
CA SER A 134 1.26 6.63 -12.74
C SER A 134 1.19 7.66 -13.86
N GLU A 135 1.65 7.35 -15.07
CA GLU A 135 1.50 8.23 -16.23
C GLU A 135 0.04 8.36 -16.68
N ASP A 136 -0.80 7.35 -16.42
CA ASP A 136 -2.21 7.31 -16.81
C ASP A 136 -3.08 6.74 -15.69
N ILE A 137 -3.84 7.61 -15.03
CA ILE A 137 -4.82 7.18 -14.02
C ILE A 137 -6.09 6.77 -14.75
N SER A 138 -6.28 5.46 -14.93
CA SER A 138 -7.40 4.86 -15.67
C SER A 138 -8.05 3.69 -14.91
N ALA A 139 -9.23 3.26 -15.36
CA ALA A 139 -9.93 2.10 -14.81
C ALA A 139 -9.10 0.82 -15.00
N GLU A 140 -8.42 0.71 -16.15
CA GLU A 140 -7.49 -0.36 -16.49
C GLU A 140 -6.27 -0.36 -15.57
N ALA A 141 -5.70 0.82 -15.26
CA ALA A 141 -4.60 0.92 -14.32
C ALA A 141 -5.01 0.44 -12.91
N ILE A 142 -6.20 0.82 -12.45
CA ILE A 142 -6.76 0.36 -11.16
C ILE A 142 -6.95 -1.17 -11.16
N ALA A 143 -7.57 -1.71 -12.21
CA ALA A 143 -7.76 -3.15 -12.40
C ALA A 143 -6.41 -3.89 -12.40
N GLN A 144 -5.40 -3.34 -13.07
CA GLN A 144 -4.05 -3.93 -13.13
C GLN A 144 -3.35 -3.90 -11.76
N MET A 145 -3.46 -2.83 -10.98
CA MET A 145 -2.94 -2.78 -9.61
C MET A 145 -3.55 -3.89 -8.75
N HIS A 146 -4.87 -4.09 -8.84
CA HIS A 146 -5.58 -5.15 -8.13
C HIS A 146 -5.22 -6.56 -8.65
N HIS A 147 -5.07 -6.72 -9.97
CA HIS A 147 -4.63 -7.98 -10.57
C HIS A 147 -3.29 -8.43 -9.99
N VAL A 148 -2.30 -7.53 -9.95
CA VAL A 148 -0.98 -7.83 -9.38
C VAL A 148 -1.06 -8.16 -7.88
N LEU A 149 -1.92 -7.45 -7.13
CA LEU A 149 -2.13 -7.69 -5.71
C LEU A 149 -2.71 -9.09 -5.43
N MET A 150 -3.65 -9.54 -6.27
CA MET A 150 -4.45 -10.73 -6.02
C MET A 150 -4.08 -11.93 -6.90
N ALA A 151 -3.06 -11.82 -7.77
CA ALA A 151 -2.67 -12.86 -8.73
C ALA A 151 -2.47 -14.26 -8.13
N GLU A 152 -2.02 -14.35 -6.89
CA GLU A 152 -1.74 -15.62 -6.19
C GLU A 152 -2.90 -16.07 -5.26
N GLN A 153 -4.09 -15.46 -5.40
CA GLN A 153 -5.25 -15.70 -4.54
C GLN A 153 -6.38 -16.42 -5.31
N PRO A 154 -6.39 -17.76 -5.35
CA PRO A 154 -7.26 -18.54 -6.25
C PRO A 154 -8.76 -18.50 -5.94
N ARG A 155 -9.17 -17.80 -4.87
CA ARG A 155 -10.57 -17.65 -4.44
C ARG A 155 -11.20 -16.33 -4.88
N HIS A 156 -10.43 -15.47 -5.54
CA HIS A 156 -10.86 -14.15 -6.00
C HIS A 156 -10.67 -14.06 -7.51
N THR A 157 -11.15 -12.97 -8.10
CA THR A 157 -11.06 -12.64 -9.53
C THR A 157 -10.10 -11.46 -9.73
N PRO A 158 -8.79 -11.70 -9.91
CA PRO A 158 -7.79 -10.63 -9.92
C PRO A 158 -7.97 -9.68 -11.11
N GLY A 159 -8.24 -8.42 -10.80
CA GLY A 159 -8.45 -7.34 -11.77
C GLY A 159 -9.88 -7.22 -12.33
N GLU A 160 -10.81 -8.07 -11.90
CA GLU A 160 -12.20 -8.01 -12.37
C GLU A 160 -13.07 -7.30 -11.34
N TRP A 161 -13.98 -6.43 -11.79
CA TRP A 161 -15.00 -5.85 -10.93
C TRP A 161 -15.88 -6.94 -10.34
N ARG A 162 -16.29 -6.78 -9.09
CA ARG A 162 -17.19 -7.74 -8.44
C ARG A 162 -18.52 -7.81 -9.17
N GLU A 163 -19.13 -8.99 -9.17
CA GLU A 163 -20.51 -9.23 -9.63
C GLU A 163 -21.42 -9.64 -8.45
N GLU A 164 -20.97 -9.35 -7.23
CA GLU A 164 -21.68 -9.70 -6.00
C GLU A 164 -21.70 -8.52 -5.01
N ALA A 165 -22.57 -8.60 -4.02
CA ALA A 165 -22.65 -7.63 -2.95
C ALA A 165 -21.46 -7.78 -1.98
N VAL A 166 -20.88 -6.66 -1.56
CA VAL A 166 -19.83 -6.60 -0.54
C VAL A 166 -20.22 -5.58 0.52
N TRP A 167 -19.86 -5.85 1.77
CA TRP A 167 -20.27 -5.04 2.92
C TRP A 167 -19.22 -5.09 4.04
N ILE A 168 -19.25 -4.06 4.87
CA ILE A 168 -18.43 -3.92 6.08
C ILE A 168 -19.35 -4.15 7.29
N GLY A 169 -19.01 -5.12 8.13
CA GLY A 169 -19.79 -5.43 9.33
C GLY A 169 -19.35 -6.71 10.03
N THR A 170 -20.03 -7.05 11.12
CA THR A 170 -19.65 -8.17 12.02
C THR A 170 -20.02 -9.56 11.51
N ARG A 171 -20.85 -9.64 10.47
CA ARG A 171 -21.35 -10.89 9.89
C ARG A 171 -20.84 -11.08 8.47
N SER A 172 -20.33 -12.26 8.16
CA SER A 172 -19.82 -12.63 6.83
C SER A 172 -20.85 -13.32 5.93
N ASP A 173 -22.05 -13.60 6.44
CA ASP A 173 -23.05 -14.45 5.78
C ASP A 173 -24.24 -13.65 5.18
N SER A 174 -24.36 -12.36 5.49
CA SER A 174 -25.43 -11.49 4.98
C SER A 174 -25.09 -10.01 5.14
N PRO A 175 -25.46 -9.14 4.17
CA PRO A 175 -25.37 -7.68 4.30
C PRO A 175 -26.41 -7.09 5.28
N VAL A 176 -27.37 -7.89 5.73
CA VAL A 176 -28.43 -7.42 6.63
C VAL A 176 -27.84 -7.07 8.01
N GLY A 177 -27.91 -5.80 8.38
CA GLY A 177 -27.33 -5.28 9.62
C GLY A 177 -25.83 -5.00 9.55
N ALA A 178 -25.25 -4.99 8.34
CA ALA A 178 -23.91 -4.47 8.12
C ALA A 178 -23.84 -2.97 8.44
N GLU A 179 -22.67 -2.51 8.87
CA GLU A 179 -22.41 -1.09 9.17
C GLU A 179 -22.42 -0.26 7.88
N PHE A 180 -21.88 -0.83 6.80
CA PHE A 180 -21.89 -0.22 5.48
C PHE A 180 -22.06 -1.30 4.42
N VAL A 181 -22.92 -1.04 3.43
CA VAL A 181 -23.07 -1.90 2.26
C VAL A 181 -22.66 -1.11 1.03
N ALA A 182 -21.69 -1.63 0.28
CA ALA A 182 -21.20 -0.99 -0.93
C ALA A 182 -22.31 -0.93 -2.01
N PRO A 183 -22.11 -0.16 -3.09
CA PRO A 183 -23.12 0.01 -4.12
C PRO A 183 -23.48 -1.30 -4.80
N HIS A 184 -24.64 -1.37 -5.44
CA HIS A 184 -24.94 -2.51 -6.31
C HIS A 184 -23.85 -2.65 -7.39
N HIS A 185 -23.42 -3.87 -7.68
CA HIS A 185 -22.25 -4.11 -8.55
C HIS A 185 -22.44 -3.55 -9.97
N ASP A 186 -23.67 -3.50 -10.49
CA ASP A 186 -23.98 -2.88 -11.79
C ASP A 186 -23.61 -1.39 -11.88
N ARG A 187 -23.44 -0.70 -10.75
CA ARG A 187 -23.01 0.70 -10.70
C ARG A 187 -21.49 0.86 -10.73
N VAL A 188 -20.73 -0.20 -10.43
CA VAL A 188 -19.27 -0.13 -10.26
C VAL A 188 -18.56 0.43 -11.50
N PRO A 189 -18.82 -0.04 -12.74
CA PRO A 189 -18.13 0.49 -13.91
C PRO A 189 -18.31 2.01 -14.06
N GLN A 190 -19.54 2.50 -14.01
CA GLN A 190 -19.84 3.93 -14.13
C GLN A 190 -19.20 4.76 -13.01
N LEU A 191 -19.21 4.26 -11.78
CA LEU A 191 -18.62 4.95 -10.63
C LEU A 191 -17.09 5.01 -10.71
N ILE A 192 -16.45 3.98 -11.26
CA ILE A 192 -14.99 3.96 -11.49
C ILE A 192 -14.62 4.91 -12.63
N ASP A 193 -15.38 4.94 -13.73
CA ASP A 193 -15.16 5.90 -14.82
C ASP A 193 -15.27 7.34 -14.32
N ASP A 194 -16.28 7.65 -13.50
CA ASP A 194 -16.46 8.96 -12.89
C ASP A 194 -15.34 9.31 -11.89
N LEU A 195 -14.92 8.36 -11.05
CA LEU A 195 -13.78 8.53 -10.15
C LEU A 195 -12.49 8.86 -10.92
N VAL A 196 -12.24 8.16 -12.03
CA VAL A 196 -11.07 8.39 -12.88
C VAL A 196 -11.10 9.80 -13.48
N LEU A 197 -12.26 10.26 -13.95
CA LEU A 197 -12.41 11.63 -14.44
C LEU A 197 -12.09 12.66 -13.33
N PHE A 198 -12.55 12.44 -12.10
CA PHE A 198 -12.22 13.29 -10.96
C PHE A 198 -10.72 13.26 -10.63
N ALA A 199 -10.12 12.08 -10.58
CA ALA A 199 -8.71 11.88 -10.20
C ALA A 199 -7.73 12.61 -11.13
N ASN A 200 -8.11 12.82 -12.39
CA ASN A 200 -7.31 13.52 -13.41
C ASN A 200 -7.51 15.05 -13.45
N ARG A 201 -8.34 15.65 -12.56
CA ARG A 201 -8.60 17.10 -12.56
C ARG A 201 -7.46 17.93 -11.96
N GLU A 202 -6.69 18.59 -12.81
CA GLU A 202 -5.50 19.38 -12.42
C GLU A 202 -5.81 20.60 -11.55
N GLU A 203 -7.00 21.18 -11.66
CA GLU A 203 -7.41 22.38 -10.93
C GLU A 203 -7.75 22.12 -9.45
N VAL A 204 -7.98 20.85 -9.06
CA VAL A 204 -8.19 20.49 -7.67
C VAL A 204 -6.83 20.35 -6.97
N PRO A 205 -6.60 20.97 -5.80
CA PRO A 205 -5.34 20.85 -5.08
C PRO A 205 -4.91 19.39 -4.91
N PRO A 206 -3.64 19.03 -5.20
CA PRO A 206 -3.24 17.64 -5.39
C PRO A 206 -3.59 16.70 -4.23
N LEU A 207 -3.23 17.05 -2.98
CA LEU A 207 -3.50 16.15 -1.84
C LEU A 207 -5.00 16.09 -1.48
N VAL A 208 -5.76 17.15 -1.76
CA VAL A 208 -7.23 17.14 -1.64
C VAL A 208 -7.84 16.17 -2.66
N SER A 209 -7.41 16.25 -3.92
CA SER A 209 -7.85 15.33 -4.98
C SER A 209 -7.54 13.87 -4.62
N ILE A 210 -6.33 13.59 -4.13
CA ILE A 210 -5.90 12.24 -3.73
C ILE A 210 -6.73 11.70 -2.56
N ALA A 211 -6.96 12.50 -1.51
CA ALA A 211 -7.74 12.09 -0.35
C ALA A 211 -9.21 11.78 -0.71
N ILE A 212 -9.83 12.63 -1.54
CA ILE A 212 -11.21 12.44 -2.00
C ILE A 212 -11.32 11.24 -2.95
N ALA A 213 -10.41 11.11 -3.92
CA ALA A 213 -10.40 9.98 -4.84
C ALA A 213 -10.24 8.66 -4.08
N HIS A 214 -9.38 8.64 -3.06
CA HIS A 214 -9.21 7.49 -2.19
C HIS A 214 -10.50 7.15 -1.41
N ALA A 215 -11.14 8.13 -0.76
CA ALA A 215 -12.39 7.87 -0.04
C ALA A 215 -13.54 7.44 -0.95
N GLN A 216 -13.62 8.00 -2.17
CA GLN A 216 -14.58 7.58 -3.17
C GLN A 216 -14.32 6.13 -3.62
N PHE A 217 -13.07 5.76 -3.90
CA PHE A 217 -12.69 4.39 -4.23
C PHE A 217 -13.09 3.39 -3.13
N GLU A 218 -12.75 3.69 -1.87
CA GLU A 218 -13.10 2.86 -0.72
C GLU A 218 -14.62 2.75 -0.51
N THR A 219 -15.37 3.77 -0.94
CA THR A 219 -16.84 3.79 -0.89
C THR A 219 -17.45 2.97 -2.02
N ILE A 220 -16.91 3.02 -3.23
CA ILE A 220 -17.34 2.19 -4.38
C ILE A 220 -17.06 0.71 -4.09
N HIS A 221 -15.91 0.42 -3.48
CA HIS A 221 -15.49 -0.93 -3.09
C HIS A 221 -15.59 -1.93 -4.26
N PRO A 222 -14.87 -1.70 -5.36
CA PRO A 222 -15.15 -2.34 -6.65
C PRO A 222 -14.78 -3.81 -6.76
N PHE A 223 -14.00 -4.37 -5.83
CA PHE A 223 -13.51 -5.75 -5.85
C PHE A 223 -14.08 -6.60 -4.71
N THR A 224 -13.97 -7.93 -4.81
CA THR A 224 -14.42 -8.87 -3.76
C THR A 224 -13.52 -8.90 -2.52
N ASP A 225 -12.23 -8.58 -2.69
CA ASP A 225 -11.24 -8.39 -1.62
C ASP A 225 -10.13 -7.45 -2.14
N GLY A 226 -9.24 -6.98 -1.28
CA GLY A 226 -8.07 -6.19 -1.68
C GLY A 226 -8.35 -4.72 -1.97
N ASN A 227 -9.58 -4.23 -1.74
CA ASN A 227 -9.98 -2.84 -1.95
C ASN A 227 -9.06 -1.87 -1.22
N GLY A 228 -8.93 -1.97 0.11
CA GLY A 228 -8.09 -1.08 0.91
C GLY A 228 -6.65 -0.93 0.38
N ARG A 229 -6.01 -2.07 0.06
CA ARG A 229 -4.63 -2.09 -0.47
C ARG A 229 -4.56 -1.48 -1.87
N THR A 230 -5.54 -1.76 -2.73
CA THR A 230 -5.64 -1.18 -4.07
C THR A 230 -5.91 0.33 -4.02
N GLY A 231 -6.78 0.80 -3.12
CA GLY A 231 -7.06 2.22 -2.93
C GLY A 231 -5.84 3.00 -2.46
N ARG A 232 -5.00 2.41 -1.61
CA ARG A 232 -3.72 3.02 -1.20
C ARG A 232 -2.66 2.94 -2.30
N ALA A 233 -2.67 1.89 -3.12
CA ALA A 233 -1.84 1.84 -4.33
C ALA A 233 -2.23 2.92 -5.35
N LEU A 234 -3.53 3.14 -5.56
CA LEU A 234 -4.05 4.25 -6.37
C LEU A 234 -3.60 5.61 -5.82
N ALA A 235 -3.67 5.82 -4.50
CA ALA A 235 -3.17 7.05 -3.88
C ALA A 235 -1.67 7.28 -4.14
N GLN A 236 -0.84 6.23 -4.09
CA GLN A 236 0.59 6.31 -4.44
C GLN A 236 0.80 6.60 -5.93
N SER A 237 0.00 6.01 -6.81
CA SER A 237 0.00 6.31 -8.24
C SER A 237 -0.34 7.78 -8.49
N MET A 238 -1.36 8.32 -7.83
CA MET A 238 -1.77 9.72 -7.97
C MET A 238 -0.74 10.70 -7.38
N LEU A 239 -0.08 10.36 -6.26
CA LEU A 239 1.04 11.17 -5.73
C LEU A 239 2.16 11.33 -6.76
N ARG A 240 2.44 10.25 -7.51
CA ARG A 240 3.44 10.23 -8.58
C ARG A 240 2.95 10.97 -9.84
N HIS A 241 1.70 10.74 -10.23
CA HIS A 241 1.04 11.40 -11.36
C HIS A 241 1.02 12.94 -11.21
N ARG A 242 0.71 13.42 -9.99
CA ARG A 242 0.69 14.85 -9.65
C ARG A 242 2.07 15.43 -9.33
N GLU A 243 3.15 14.68 -9.60
CA GLU A 243 4.54 15.06 -9.36
C GLU A 243 4.90 15.46 -7.92
N ILE A 244 4.06 15.12 -6.93
CA ILE A 244 4.36 15.32 -5.50
C ILE A 244 5.52 14.42 -5.08
N THR A 245 5.53 13.18 -5.57
CA THR A 245 6.66 12.27 -5.44
C THR A 245 7.20 11.93 -6.82
N ARG A 246 8.53 11.98 -7.01
CA ARG A 246 9.17 11.70 -8.31
C ARG A 246 10.21 10.60 -8.21
N SER A 247 10.70 10.33 -7.00
CA SER A 247 11.83 9.47 -6.76
C SER A 247 11.41 8.26 -5.93
N VAL A 248 10.65 8.47 -4.86
CA VAL A 248 10.31 7.44 -3.87
C VAL A 248 8.81 7.35 -3.61
N ALA A 249 8.32 6.16 -3.24
CA ALA A 249 7.03 6.04 -2.57
C ALA A 249 7.20 6.43 -1.11
N VAL A 250 6.53 7.51 -0.69
CA VAL A 250 6.53 7.91 0.72
C VAL A 250 5.54 7.01 1.47
N PRO A 251 5.90 6.44 2.64
CA PRO A 251 5.03 5.51 3.37
C PRO A 251 3.78 6.14 4.02
N VAL A 252 2.88 6.77 3.25
CA VAL A 252 1.66 7.43 3.75
C VAL A 252 0.78 6.46 4.55
N SER A 253 0.72 5.18 4.16
CA SER A 253 0.01 4.15 4.92
C SER A 253 0.59 3.95 6.32
N ALA A 254 1.89 4.21 6.53
CA ALA A 254 2.50 4.18 7.85
C ALA A 254 2.01 5.33 8.75
N GLY A 255 1.63 6.47 8.16
CA GLY A 255 0.98 7.56 8.86
C GLY A 255 -0.47 7.24 9.21
N LEU A 256 -1.23 6.67 8.26
CA LEU A 256 -2.62 6.22 8.49
C LEU A 256 -2.69 5.13 9.56
N LEU A 257 -1.73 4.21 9.58
CA LEU A 257 -1.63 3.14 10.56
C LEU A 257 -1.49 3.65 12.00
N ALA A 258 -0.97 4.86 12.20
CA ALA A 258 -0.83 5.46 13.52
C ALA A 258 -2.19 5.80 14.16
N ASP A 259 -3.26 5.94 13.36
CA ASP A 259 -4.64 6.17 13.80
C ASP A 259 -5.65 5.53 12.84
N VAL A 260 -5.77 4.20 12.90
CA VAL A 260 -6.69 3.42 12.04
C VAL A 260 -8.16 3.75 12.33
N GLU A 261 -8.50 4.01 13.60
CA GLU A 261 -9.87 4.36 13.99
C GLU A 261 -10.27 5.72 13.42
N GLY A 262 -9.40 6.73 13.56
CA GLY A 262 -9.59 8.05 12.96
C GLY A 262 -9.69 7.99 11.42
N TYR A 263 -8.86 7.16 10.77
CA TYR A 263 -8.95 6.94 9.33
C TYR A 263 -10.31 6.35 8.90
N HIS A 264 -10.82 5.34 9.60
CA HIS A 264 -12.15 4.79 9.29
C HIS A 264 -13.28 5.78 9.60
N ALA A 265 -13.17 6.56 10.69
CA ALA A 265 -14.11 7.62 10.99
C ALA A 265 -14.15 8.70 9.90
N ALA A 266 -12.99 9.05 9.33
CA ALA A 266 -12.88 9.98 8.22
C ALA A 266 -13.55 9.47 6.93
N LEU A 267 -13.43 8.16 6.63
CA LEU A 267 -14.20 7.54 5.54
C LEU A 267 -15.70 7.61 5.79
N THR A 268 -16.16 7.39 7.02
CA THR A 268 -17.57 7.52 7.38
C THR A 268 -18.08 8.97 7.24
N ALA A 269 -17.28 9.96 7.63
CA ALA A 269 -17.61 11.37 7.45
C ALA A 269 -17.72 11.76 5.96
N TYR A 270 -16.81 11.27 5.12
CA TYR A 270 -16.86 11.45 3.67
C TYR A 270 -18.20 10.96 3.09
N ARG A 271 -18.64 9.77 3.50
CA ARG A 271 -19.93 9.19 3.09
C ARG A 271 -21.13 10.03 3.55
N ALA A 272 -20.98 10.81 4.63
CA ALA A 272 -22.00 11.75 5.10
C ALA A 272 -21.91 13.14 4.45
N GLY A 273 -21.02 13.34 3.46
CA GLY A 273 -20.85 14.61 2.74
C GLY A 273 -19.87 15.59 3.39
N ASP A 274 -18.99 15.10 4.29
CA ASP A 274 -17.94 15.90 4.90
C ASP A 274 -16.55 15.44 4.44
N VAL A 275 -15.90 16.25 3.61
CA VAL A 275 -14.60 15.92 3.01
C VAL A 275 -13.41 16.30 3.89
N ASP A 276 -13.60 17.19 4.87
CA ASP A 276 -12.49 17.73 5.67
C ASP A 276 -11.76 16.63 6.46
N PRO A 277 -12.45 15.68 7.13
CA PRO A 277 -11.78 14.66 7.92
C PRO A 277 -10.84 13.76 7.11
N ILE A 278 -11.21 13.38 5.88
CA ILE A 278 -10.33 12.53 5.06
C ILE A 278 -9.12 13.32 4.54
N ILE A 279 -9.31 14.59 4.18
CA ILE A 279 -8.22 15.48 3.75
C ILE A 279 -7.22 15.65 4.90
N LEU A 280 -7.71 15.93 6.11
CA LEU A 280 -6.89 16.04 7.32
C LEU A 280 -6.17 14.73 7.64
N ALA A 281 -6.85 13.59 7.56
CA ALA A 281 -6.24 12.28 7.79
C ALA A 281 -5.07 12.01 6.81
N PHE A 282 -5.23 12.35 5.52
CA PHE A 282 -4.15 12.23 4.53
C PHE A 282 -3.01 13.21 4.76
N ALA A 283 -3.31 14.45 5.16
CA ALA A 283 -2.30 15.45 5.48
C ALA A 283 -1.45 15.02 6.68
N ASP A 284 -2.10 14.65 7.79
CA ASP A 284 -1.43 14.19 9.01
C ASP A 284 -0.64 12.90 8.76
N ALA A 285 -1.21 11.94 8.04
CA ALA A 285 -0.51 10.72 7.67
C ALA A 285 0.74 11.01 6.84
N SER A 286 0.67 11.94 5.90
CA SER A 286 1.80 12.33 5.06
C SER A 286 2.93 12.96 5.88
N LEU A 287 2.60 13.88 6.80
CA LEU A 287 3.59 14.52 7.67
C LEU A 287 4.27 13.50 8.60
N ARG A 288 3.49 12.60 9.21
CA ARG A 288 4.01 11.51 10.05
C ARG A 288 4.89 10.56 9.24
N ALA A 289 4.47 10.19 8.03
CA ALA A 289 5.20 9.32 7.14
C ALA A 289 6.58 9.90 6.77
N VAL A 290 6.64 11.18 6.41
CA VAL A 290 7.90 11.89 6.13
C VAL A 290 8.83 11.87 7.34
N GLY A 291 8.32 12.18 8.53
CA GLY A 291 9.12 12.15 9.77
C GLY A 291 9.71 10.76 10.05
N ASN A 292 8.88 9.71 9.95
CA ASN A 292 9.32 8.34 10.19
C ASN A 292 10.30 7.84 9.10
N ALA A 293 10.08 8.23 7.84
CA ALA A 293 10.93 7.90 6.71
C ALA A 293 12.32 8.55 6.82
N ARG A 294 12.40 9.84 7.20
CA ARG A 294 13.69 10.51 7.49
C ARG A 294 14.49 9.79 8.57
N GLN A 295 13.82 9.33 9.62
CA GLN A 295 14.48 8.56 10.67
C GLN A 295 14.99 7.20 10.17
N LEU A 296 14.21 6.48 9.35
CA LEU A 296 14.67 5.23 8.73
C LEU A 296 15.90 5.44 7.83
N VAL A 297 15.88 6.50 7.01
CA VAL A 297 17.02 6.89 6.16
C VAL A 297 18.27 7.13 7.00
N ALA A 298 18.17 7.92 8.07
CA ALA A 298 19.28 8.22 8.96
C ALA A 298 19.83 6.96 9.68
N GLU A 299 18.94 6.05 10.11
CA GLU A 299 19.36 4.78 10.73
C GLU A 299 20.11 3.87 9.74
N ILE A 300 19.64 3.78 8.49
CA ILE A 300 20.31 2.99 7.44
C ILE A 300 21.65 3.62 7.04
N ASP A 301 21.71 4.96 6.92
CA ASP A 301 22.96 5.69 6.66
C ASP A 301 24.00 5.39 7.76
N ALA A 302 23.58 5.39 9.03
CA ALA A 302 24.46 5.06 10.15
C ALA A 302 24.96 3.60 10.11
N VAL A 303 24.09 2.65 9.77
CA VAL A 303 24.47 1.24 9.57
C VAL A 303 25.48 1.10 8.42
N ARG A 304 25.24 1.79 7.31
CA ARG A 304 26.12 1.77 6.14
C ARG A 304 27.51 2.35 6.45
N ALA A 305 27.57 3.45 7.18
CA ALA A 305 28.83 4.08 7.59
C ALA A 305 29.62 3.18 8.56
N ASP A 306 28.94 2.49 9.46
CA ASP A 306 29.57 1.52 10.36
C ASP A 306 30.16 0.32 9.60
N TRP A 307 29.49 -0.17 8.54
CA TRP A 307 30.04 -1.22 7.68
C TRP A 307 31.34 -0.85 6.98
N ASP A 308 31.54 0.42 6.60
CA ASP A 308 32.79 0.87 5.99
C ASP A 308 33.99 0.67 6.91
N SER A 309 33.78 0.77 8.23
CA SER A 309 34.83 0.57 9.22
C SER A 309 35.09 -0.91 9.54
N ARG A 310 34.08 -1.78 9.39
CA ARG A 310 34.16 -3.23 9.69
C ARG A 310 34.73 -4.03 8.53
N LEU A 311 34.42 -3.66 7.29
CA LEU A 311 34.84 -4.42 6.11
C LEU A 311 36.32 -4.17 5.80
N THR A 312 37.15 -5.19 6.03
CA THR A 312 38.54 -5.20 5.54
C THR A 312 38.61 -6.00 4.23
N ALA A 313 38.59 -5.29 3.10
CA ALA A 313 38.72 -5.90 1.77
C ALA A 313 39.54 -5.01 0.82
N ARG A 314 40.07 -5.58 -0.28
CA ARG A 314 40.70 -4.78 -1.35
C ARG A 314 39.70 -3.76 -1.90
N ARG A 315 40.16 -2.58 -2.30
CA ARG A 315 39.30 -1.47 -2.77
C ARG A 315 38.45 -1.82 -3.99
N ASP A 316 38.93 -2.73 -4.83
CA ASP A 316 38.26 -3.22 -6.04
C ASP A 316 37.34 -4.43 -5.78
N SER A 317 37.21 -4.87 -4.52
CA SER A 317 36.35 -5.99 -4.15
C SER A 317 34.88 -5.67 -4.37
N ASN A 318 34.15 -6.62 -4.95
CA ASN A 318 32.69 -6.54 -5.05
C ASN A 318 31.98 -6.55 -3.68
N ALA A 319 32.69 -6.84 -2.58
CA ALA A 319 32.13 -6.74 -1.23
C ALA A 319 31.67 -5.32 -0.91
N TRP A 320 32.39 -4.28 -1.37
CA TRP A 320 31.99 -2.88 -1.21
C TRP A 320 30.68 -2.57 -1.92
N LYS A 321 30.54 -3.04 -3.17
CA LYS A 321 29.30 -2.88 -3.95
C LYS A 321 28.12 -3.62 -3.32
N LEU A 322 28.36 -4.77 -2.70
CA LEU A 322 27.30 -5.50 -1.98
C LEU A 322 26.78 -4.75 -0.77
N LEU A 323 27.58 -3.92 -0.09
CA LEU A 323 27.06 -3.08 1.01
C LEU A 323 25.94 -2.17 0.52
N ASP A 324 26.09 -1.57 -0.66
CA ASP A 324 25.09 -0.69 -1.27
C ASP A 324 23.85 -1.47 -1.78
N VAL A 325 24.01 -2.77 -2.09
CA VAL A 325 22.87 -3.66 -2.36
C VAL A 325 22.13 -3.98 -1.06
N LEU A 326 22.85 -4.26 0.03
CA LEU A 326 22.28 -4.73 1.29
C LEU A 326 21.46 -3.68 2.03
N VAL A 327 21.76 -2.39 1.87
CA VAL A 327 20.92 -1.32 2.42
C VAL A 327 19.52 -1.30 1.82
N ARG A 328 19.37 -1.70 0.56
CA ARG A 328 18.09 -1.74 -0.17
C ARG A 328 17.45 -3.13 -0.28
N ARG A 329 18.25 -4.19 -0.10
CA ARG A 329 17.84 -5.59 -0.09
C ARG A 329 18.55 -6.32 1.06
N PRO A 330 18.06 -6.16 2.30
CA PRO A 330 18.68 -6.73 3.49
C PRO A 330 18.56 -8.26 3.60
N VAL A 331 17.82 -8.91 2.68
CA VAL A 331 17.84 -10.35 2.47
C VAL A 331 18.01 -10.60 0.97
N LEU A 332 18.94 -11.49 0.61
CA LEU A 332 19.20 -11.86 -0.77
C LEU A 332 19.74 -13.28 -0.85
N ASP A 333 19.55 -13.92 -2.01
CA ASP A 333 20.21 -15.16 -2.38
C ASP A 333 21.41 -14.87 -3.30
N SER A 334 22.16 -15.93 -3.64
CA SER A 334 23.35 -15.78 -4.48
C SER A 334 23.02 -15.37 -5.92
N ALA A 335 21.85 -15.77 -6.45
CA ALA A 335 21.40 -15.39 -7.78
C ALA A 335 21.07 -13.89 -7.86
N THR A 336 20.37 -13.37 -6.85
CA THR A 336 20.07 -11.95 -6.70
C THR A 336 21.35 -11.15 -6.52
N ALA A 337 22.28 -11.59 -5.64
CA ALA A 337 23.59 -10.94 -5.50
C ALA A 337 24.34 -10.81 -6.83
N ALA A 338 24.30 -11.87 -7.64
CA ALA A 338 25.02 -11.95 -8.90
C ALA A 338 24.42 -11.00 -9.94
N SER A 339 23.09 -10.98 -10.03
CA SER A 339 22.34 -10.05 -10.88
C SER A 339 22.63 -8.59 -10.51
N GLU A 340 22.55 -8.25 -9.22
CA GLU A 340 22.78 -6.88 -8.73
C GLU A 340 24.21 -6.38 -8.94
N LEU A 341 25.19 -7.30 -8.95
CA LEU A 341 26.59 -6.98 -9.24
C LEU A 341 26.95 -7.05 -10.73
N GLY A 342 26.09 -7.60 -11.57
CA GLY A 342 26.39 -7.88 -12.98
C GLY A 342 27.51 -8.92 -13.17
N VAL A 343 27.59 -9.93 -12.30
CA VAL A 343 28.62 -10.99 -12.34
C VAL A 343 28.01 -12.38 -12.41
N LYS A 344 28.83 -13.39 -12.76
CA LYS A 344 28.41 -14.80 -12.67
C LYS A 344 28.26 -15.22 -11.20
N GLN A 345 27.27 -16.05 -10.91
CA GLN A 345 26.94 -16.52 -9.56
C GLN A 345 28.14 -17.07 -8.75
N PRO A 346 29.07 -17.87 -9.31
CA PRO A 346 30.25 -18.32 -8.56
C PRO A 346 31.13 -17.18 -8.02
N ASN A 347 31.12 -16.01 -8.67
CA ASN A 347 31.95 -14.86 -8.29
C ASN A 347 31.35 -14.05 -7.13
N VAL A 348 30.14 -14.38 -6.66
CA VAL A 348 29.53 -13.71 -5.50
C VAL A 348 29.92 -14.35 -4.16
N TYR A 349 30.37 -15.61 -4.15
CA TYR A 349 30.69 -16.28 -2.90
C TYR A 349 31.88 -15.66 -2.15
N PRO A 350 33.00 -15.26 -2.80
CA PRO A 350 34.08 -14.57 -2.12
C PRO A 350 33.65 -13.26 -1.41
N PRO A 351 32.95 -12.30 -2.06
CA PRO A 351 32.50 -11.10 -1.37
C PRO A 351 31.42 -11.40 -0.31
N LEU A 352 30.51 -12.35 -0.53
CA LEU A 352 29.54 -12.77 0.50
C LEU A 352 30.24 -13.34 1.74
N ARG A 353 31.31 -14.14 1.56
CA ARG A 353 32.10 -14.67 2.68
C ARG A 353 32.79 -13.56 3.45
N ALA A 354 33.42 -12.60 2.76
CA ALA A 354 34.07 -11.46 3.42
C ALA A 354 33.10 -10.66 4.29
N LEU A 355 31.85 -10.49 3.85
CA LEU A 355 30.81 -9.81 4.62
C LEU A 355 30.29 -10.64 5.80
N VAL A 356 30.26 -11.98 5.68
CA VAL A 356 29.96 -12.87 6.81
C VAL A 356 31.09 -12.82 7.85
N ASP A 357 32.34 -12.89 7.40
CA ASP A 357 33.53 -12.83 8.27
C ASP A 357 33.63 -11.48 9.00
N ALA A 358 33.18 -10.40 8.37
CA ALA A 358 33.07 -9.06 8.98
C ALA A 358 31.84 -8.91 9.91
N GLY A 359 31.01 -9.94 10.05
CA GLY A 359 29.80 -9.91 10.89
C GLY A 359 28.66 -9.03 10.35
N ILE A 360 28.75 -8.60 9.09
CA ILE A 360 27.74 -7.76 8.40
C ILE A 360 26.60 -8.64 7.88
N LEU A 361 26.92 -9.85 7.42
CA LEU A 361 25.96 -10.84 6.94
C LEU A 361 25.87 -12.05 7.86
N LYS A 362 24.66 -12.58 7.95
CA LYS A 362 24.41 -13.94 8.43
C LYS A 362 23.97 -14.79 7.25
N SER A 363 24.62 -15.94 7.07
CA SER A 363 24.16 -16.98 6.15
C SER A 363 23.24 -17.93 6.91
N LYS A 364 22.05 -18.18 6.36
CA LYS A 364 21.15 -19.21 6.87
C LYS A 364 20.63 -20.03 5.70
N ALA A 365 20.65 -21.34 5.82
CA ALA A 365 19.95 -22.22 4.88
C ALA A 365 18.44 -22.00 5.04
N GLU A 366 17.78 -21.43 4.03
CA GLU A 366 16.32 -21.32 3.96
C GLU A 366 15.81 -22.30 2.89
N HIS A 367 15.61 -23.57 3.29
CA HIS A 367 15.02 -24.64 2.47
C HIS A 367 15.61 -24.78 1.03
N GLN A 368 14.86 -25.40 0.11
CA GLN A 368 15.29 -25.92 -1.20
C GLN A 368 15.88 -24.86 -2.18
N LEU A 369 15.88 -23.57 -1.83
CA LEU A 369 16.38 -22.46 -2.65
C LEU A 369 17.85 -22.12 -2.38
N GLY A 370 18.48 -22.78 -1.40
CA GLY A 370 19.87 -22.54 -1.00
C GLY A 370 20.01 -21.58 0.18
N PRO A 371 21.25 -21.17 0.52
CA PRO A 371 21.45 -20.20 1.59
C PRO A 371 20.96 -18.82 1.19
N PHE A 372 20.26 -18.16 2.11
CA PHE A 372 20.01 -16.73 2.05
C PHE A 372 21.01 -16.02 2.96
N TRP A 373 21.42 -14.84 2.51
CA TRP A 373 22.22 -13.92 3.30
C TRP A 373 21.36 -12.76 3.74
N ARG A 374 21.50 -12.38 5.01
CA ARG A 374 20.77 -11.24 5.56
C ARG A 374 21.65 -10.37 6.45
N THR A 375 21.30 -9.10 6.52
CA THR A 375 21.78 -8.18 7.57
C THR A 375 20.68 -7.97 8.60
N ASP A 376 20.96 -8.25 9.86
CA ASP A 376 19.99 -8.02 10.92
C ASP A 376 19.89 -6.54 11.31
N GLU A 377 20.94 -5.74 11.07
CA GLU A 377 20.98 -4.32 11.42
C GLU A 377 20.01 -3.48 10.58
N VAL A 378 19.98 -3.69 9.26
CA VAL A 378 19.01 -3.01 8.38
C VAL A 378 17.59 -3.53 8.63
N LEU A 379 17.42 -4.85 8.82
CA LEU A 379 16.11 -5.42 9.18
C LEU A 379 15.58 -4.81 10.48
N ALA A 380 16.43 -4.62 11.48
CA ALA A 380 16.06 -3.99 12.74
C ALA A 380 15.68 -2.51 12.56
N ALA A 381 16.33 -1.77 11.66
CA ALA A 381 15.92 -0.39 11.32
C ALA A 381 14.52 -0.35 10.70
N ILE A 382 14.21 -1.28 9.80
CA ILE A 382 12.88 -1.41 9.19
C ILE A 382 11.83 -1.82 10.22
N ASP A 383 12.13 -2.76 11.11
CA ASP A 383 11.21 -3.17 12.18
C ASP A 383 10.97 -2.02 13.20
N ARG A 384 11.99 -1.21 13.51
CA ARG A 384 11.82 0.01 14.33
C ARG A 384 10.95 1.06 13.62
N PHE A 385 11.14 1.26 12.32
CA PHE A 385 10.26 2.11 11.50
C PHE A 385 8.81 1.65 11.63
N ALA A 386 8.57 0.35 11.47
CA ALA A 386 7.22 -0.21 11.56
C ALA A 386 6.63 -0.02 12.97
N LYS A 387 7.43 -0.20 14.03
CA LYS A 387 7.00 0.06 15.41
C LYS A 387 6.57 1.51 15.63
N ARG A 388 7.32 2.48 15.11
CA ARG A 388 6.96 3.91 15.16
C ARG A 388 5.70 4.24 14.37
N ALA A 389 5.42 3.50 13.30
CA ALA A 389 4.21 3.62 12.50
C ALA A 389 2.94 3.07 13.18
N GLY A 390 3.03 2.57 14.43
CA GLY A 390 1.89 1.96 15.13
C GLY A 390 1.80 0.44 14.94
N ARG A 391 2.90 -0.24 14.57
CA ARG A 391 2.90 -1.70 14.45
C ARG A 391 2.53 -2.41 15.76
N ARG A 392 1.41 -3.14 15.74
CA ARG A 392 1.06 -4.11 16.80
C ARG A 392 1.97 -5.32 16.63
N GLU A 393 2.71 -5.71 17.66
CA GLU A 393 3.56 -6.92 17.62
C GLU A 393 2.65 -8.15 17.41
N ALA A 394 3.02 -9.03 16.49
CA ALA A 394 2.30 -10.30 16.30
C ALA A 394 2.44 -11.10 17.60
N ARG A 395 1.31 -11.42 18.25
CA ARG A 395 1.29 -12.26 19.44
C ARG A 395 1.65 -13.70 19.12
#